data_AF-A0A830CNQ3-F1
#
_entry.id   AF-A0A830CNQ3-F1
#
_cell.length_a   1.000
_cell.length_b   1.000
_cell.length_c   1.000
_cell.angle_alpha   90.00
_cell.angle_beta   90.00
_cell.angle_gamma   90.00
#
_symmetry.space_group_name_H-M   'P 1'
#
loop_
_entity.id
_entity.type
_entity.pdbx_description
1 polymer ?
#
loop_
_entity_poly.entity_id
_entity_poly.type
_entity_poly.pdbx_seq_one_letter_code
_entity_poly.pdbx_strand_id
1 'polypeptide(L)'
;MAENNNEAAKRDLNSFLPITASRKGKWWYSAFHNVTAMVGAGVLGLPLVLARLGWIPGITIMTMSWLVTWYTVWQLIQLHESDTGQRFDRYTELGQHAFGPKLGIWVVMPQQLVVQIGSNIVYMVTGGKSLKKCLSLMTPEADFRKTYYILIFACLHLILSQCPNFNSLKVISLTAALMSIGYSMIATGASIAKGVAFHHIVDYGFKAKTTPGIVFDIFSSLGVLAFAFAGHSVALEIQATIPSTQDKPSRRPMWSGVKVAYLIVGMCYFPVAISGFWAFGNEVEDDVLLSLEDPNWLISLANFMVFVHVLGSYQVFAMPVFDKIEGALIQNWDCTPGRRLRLIARSIYVVFTGYLVPFGLNSVNLKHGAFIGLHVGQVILLESGTIYWRRVREALTELDLSVEIFPCPKGSVRHREMVRRLGGREQFPFLVDPNTGTSMYESSDIVKYLFQQYGGKKSSPSFGMLESTLLTGWVPTLLRAGRGMTLWENAVKELPRGKLELFSYENNPNARIVREALCELELPYILQNVGRGSTRAKLLYEISGSNEVPYLIDGNTGVKIGDYKKIVSYLFQTYSFAST
;
A
#
# COMPACT_ATOMS: atom_id res chain seq x y z
N MET A 1 45.43 -20.21 -16.34
CA MET A 1 45.39 -18.73 -16.54
C MET A 1 43.98 -18.15 -16.48
N ALA A 2 42.97 -18.76 -17.13
CA ALA A 2 41.59 -18.26 -17.08
C ALA A 2 40.95 -18.28 -15.67
N GLU A 3 41.18 -19.32 -14.85
CA GLU A 3 40.69 -19.38 -13.46
C GLU A 3 41.31 -18.30 -12.55
N ASN A 4 42.63 -18.12 -12.61
CA ASN A 4 43.32 -17.06 -11.85
C ASN A 4 42.84 -15.64 -12.22
N ASN A 5 42.53 -15.39 -13.50
CA ASN A 5 41.99 -14.10 -13.94
C ASN A 5 40.55 -13.88 -13.45
N ASN A 6 39.74 -14.95 -13.39
CA ASN A 6 38.37 -14.89 -12.88
C ASN A 6 38.32 -14.69 -11.36
N GLU A 7 39.23 -15.32 -10.61
CA GLU A 7 39.38 -15.07 -9.17
C GLU A 7 39.89 -13.66 -8.85
N ALA A 8 40.85 -13.16 -9.62
CA ALA A 8 41.35 -11.79 -9.46
C ALA A 8 40.25 -10.75 -9.75
N ALA A 9 39.48 -10.92 -10.83
CA ALA A 9 38.34 -10.07 -11.17
C ALA A 9 37.22 -10.11 -10.11
N LYS A 10 36.93 -11.30 -9.56
CA LYS A 10 35.97 -11.44 -8.44
C LYS A 10 36.46 -10.78 -7.16
N ARG A 11 37.76 -10.86 -6.85
CA ARG A 11 38.37 -10.18 -5.70
C ARG A 11 38.32 -8.66 -5.87
N ASP A 12 38.60 -8.16 -7.07
CA ASP A 12 38.51 -6.73 -7.41
C ASP A 12 37.07 -6.22 -7.24
N LEU A 13 36.08 -6.95 -7.77
CA LEU A 13 34.67 -6.61 -7.62
C LEU A 13 34.21 -6.61 -6.14
N ASN A 14 34.58 -7.63 -5.37
CA ASN A 14 34.23 -7.71 -3.94
C ASN A 14 34.92 -6.62 -3.10
N SER A 15 36.04 -6.07 -3.55
CA SER A 15 36.68 -4.92 -2.91
C SER A 15 35.93 -3.61 -3.19
N PHE A 16 35.18 -3.56 -4.28
CA PHE A 16 34.41 -2.39 -4.70
C PHE A 16 32.98 -2.37 -4.16
N LEU A 17 32.32 -3.52 -4.06
CA LEU A 17 30.88 -3.54 -3.80
C LEU A 17 30.50 -3.12 -2.36
N PRO A 18 29.37 -2.41 -2.15
CA PRO A 18 29.00 -1.81 -0.86
C PRO A 18 28.94 -2.77 0.33
N ILE A 19 28.53 -4.02 0.11
CA ILE A 19 28.41 -5.04 1.17
C ILE A 19 29.76 -5.68 1.47
N THR A 20 30.53 -6.05 0.44
CA THR A 20 31.73 -6.87 0.56
C THR A 20 33.03 -6.08 0.73
N ALA A 21 33.03 -4.78 0.41
CA ALA A 21 34.22 -3.92 0.45
C ALA A 21 34.87 -3.77 1.83
N SER A 22 34.15 -4.03 2.92
CA SER A 22 34.68 -3.90 4.28
C SER A 22 34.11 -4.93 5.25
N ARG A 23 34.96 -5.86 5.71
CA ARG A 23 34.61 -6.90 6.70
C ARG A 23 35.17 -6.65 8.11
N LYS A 24 34.98 -5.42 8.61
CA LYS A 24 35.47 -4.98 9.94
C LYS A 24 34.34 -4.85 10.98
N GLY A 25 33.18 -5.45 10.70
CA GLY A 25 31.99 -5.42 11.55
C GLY A 25 32.23 -6.06 12.91
N LYS A 26 31.71 -5.46 13.97
CA LYS A 26 31.73 -6.00 15.34
C LYS A 26 30.32 -6.39 15.77
N TRP A 27 30.19 -7.19 16.82
CA TRP A 27 28.87 -7.66 17.29
C TRP A 27 27.93 -6.48 17.64
N TRP A 28 28.47 -5.41 18.24
CA TRP A 28 27.68 -4.21 18.56
C TRP A 28 27.35 -3.38 17.32
N TYR A 29 28.06 -3.54 16.19
CA TYR A 29 27.67 -2.92 14.91
C TYR A 29 26.41 -3.58 14.37
N SER A 30 26.34 -4.92 14.44
CA SER A 30 25.12 -5.64 14.12
C SER A 30 23.95 -5.17 14.98
N ALA A 31 24.16 -4.93 16.28
CA ALA A 31 23.08 -4.46 17.16
C ALA A 31 22.46 -3.15 16.66
N PHE A 32 23.23 -2.07 16.48
CA PHE A 32 22.65 -0.79 16.06
C PHE A 32 22.18 -0.79 14.61
N HIS A 33 22.80 -1.55 13.70
CA HIS A 33 22.31 -1.69 12.32
C HIS A 33 20.95 -2.39 12.29
N ASN A 34 20.75 -3.45 13.09
CA ASN A 34 19.46 -4.11 13.23
C ASN A 34 18.42 -3.22 13.92
N VAL A 35 18.79 -2.49 14.98
CA VAL A 35 17.89 -1.49 15.60
C VAL A 35 17.49 -0.42 14.58
N THR A 36 18.43 0.08 13.79
CA THR A 36 18.14 1.07 12.73
C THR A 36 17.21 0.50 11.66
N ALA A 37 17.45 -0.75 11.26
CA ALA A 37 16.63 -1.42 10.24
C ALA A 37 15.21 -1.71 10.71
N MET A 38 15.03 -2.03 11.99
CA MET A 38 13.73 -2.41 12.55
C MET A 38 13.01 -1.19 13.15
N VAL A 39 13.59 -0.56 14.17
CA VAL A 39 12.98 0.51 14.96
C VAL A 39 13.02 1.83 14.18
N GLY A 40 12.08 1.98 13.24
CA GLY A 40 11.90 3.21 12.45
C GLY A 40 10.45 3.66 12.35
N ALA A 41 10.05 4.15 11.18
CA ALA A 41 8.69 4.67 10.94
C ALA A 41 7.57 3.67 11.32
N GLY A 42 7.86 2.36 11.31
CA GLY A 42 6.89 1.32 11.67
C GLY A 42 6.39 1.41 13.12
N VAL A 43 7.22 1.84 14.08
CA VAL A 43 6.81 1.90 15.50
C VAL A 43 5.72 2.95 15.74
N LEU A 44 5.73 4.03 14.96
CA LEU A 44 4.82 5.17 15.10
C LEU A 44 3.37 4.80 14.74
N GLY A 45 3.19 3.78 13.89
CA GLY A 45 1.88 3.25 13.49
C GLY A 45 1.39 2.05 14.31
N LEU A 46 2.14 1.59 15.32
CA LEU A 46 1.71 0.44 16.14
C LEU A 46 0.48 0.74 17.01
N PRO A 47 0.30 1.93 17.60
CA PRO A 47 -0.95 2.28 18.28
C PRO A 47 -2.19 2.14 17.37
N LEU A 48 -2.04 2.50 16.09
CA LEU A 48 -3.10 2.35 15.09
C LEU A 48 -3.44 0.89 14.80
N VAL A 49 -2.46 -0.03 14.86
CA VAL A 49 -2.71 -1.47 14.73
C VAL A 49 -3.64 -1.95 15.85
N LEU A 50 -3.42 -1.50 17.08
CA LEU A 50 -4.31 -1.83 18.20
C LEU A 50 -5.68 -1.17 18.05
N ALA A 51 -5.78 0.05 17.52
CA ALA A 51 -7.06 0.70 17.21
C ALA A 51 -7.88 -0.03 16.14
N ARG A 52 -7.21 -0.71 15.20
CA ARG A 52 -7.82 -1.48 14.12
C ARG A 52 -8.20 -2.91 14.53
N LEU A 53 -7.38 -3.55 15.36
CA LEU A 53 -7.56 -4.96 15.75
C LEU A 53 -8.24 -5.14 17.12
N GLY A 54 -8.28 -4.08 17.92
CA GLY A 54 -8.64 -4.15 19.33
C GLY A 54 -7.50 -4.61 20.23
N TRP A 55 -7.69 -4.47 21.54
CA TRP A 55 -6.70 -4.77 22.58
C TRP A 55 -6.11 -6.18 22.48
N ILE A 56 -6.97 -7.20 22.64
CA ILE A 56 -6.51 -8.59 22.75
C ILE A 56 -5.91 -9.06 21.41
N PRO A 57 -6.63 -8.99 20.27
CA PRO A 57 -6.08 -9.48 19.01
C PRO A 57 -4.83 -8.70 18.58
N GLY A 58 -4.81 -7.38 18.81
CA GLY A 58 -3.66 -6.51 18.51
C GLY A 58 -2.41 -6.89 19.28
N ILE A 59 -2.50 -7.03 20.60
CA ILE A 59 -1.35 -7.43 21.44
C ILE A 59 -0.92 -8.86 21.12
N THR A 60 -1.86 -9.79 20.94
CA THR A 60 -1.54 -11.19 20.59
C THR A 60 -0.78 -11.26 19.28
N ILE A 61 -1.26 -10.62 18.21
CA ILE A 61 -0.60 -10.69 16.90
C ILE A 61 0.75 -9.97 16.88
N MET A 62 0.88 -8.87 17.62
CA MET A 62 2.14 -8.14 17.75
C MET A 62 3.17 -8.99 18.50
N THR A 63 2.76 -9.68 19.57
CA THR A 63 3.62 -10.61 20.33
C THR A 63 4.04 -11.80 19.49
N MET A 64 3.08 -12.42 18.79
CA MET A 64 3.36 -13.52 17.87
C MET A 64 4.32 -13.08 16.77
N SER A 65 4.11 -11.90 16.17
CA SER A 65 4.99 -11.35 15.13
C SER A 65 6.40 -11.13 15.68
N TRP A 66 6.56 -10.56 16.87
CA TRP A 66 7.86 -10.36 17.51
C TRP A 66 8.60 -11.69 17.78
N LEU A 67 7.91 -12.72 18.28
CA LEU A 67 8.51 -14.04 18.55
C LEU A 67 8.87 -14.80 17.27
N VAL A 68 7.98 -14.80 16.28
CA VAL A 68 8.21 -15.46 14.98
C VAL A 68 9.36 -14.78 14.23
N THR A 69 9.42 -13.46 14.25
CA THR A 69 10.49 -12.70 13.60
C THR A 69 11.83 -12.94 14.29
N TRP A 70 11.86 -13.00 15.63
CA TRP A 70 13.05 -13.38 16.40
C TRP A 70 13.57 -14.77 15.99
N TYR A 71 12.67 -15.75 15.92
CA TYR A 71 13.02 -17.12 15.54
C TYR A 71 13.50 -17.24 14.08
N THR A 72 12.82 -16.56 13.15
CA THR A 72 13.17 -16.63 11.73
C THR A 72 14.46 -15.86 11.40
N VAL A 73 14.77 -14.75 12.09
CA VAL A 73 16.09 -14.12 11.97
C VAL A 73 17.18 -15.05 12.51
N TRP A 74 16.95 -15.76 13.61
CA TRP A 74 17.90 -16.76 14.10
C TRP A 74 18.20 -17.81 13.04
N GLN A 75 17.16 -18.37 12.40
CA GLN A 75 17.35 -19.33 11.30
C GLN A 75 18.18 -18.72 10.16
N LEU A 76 17.86 -17.49 9.76
CA LEU A 76 18.58 -16.79 8.68
C LEU A 76 20.07 -16.60 9.00
N ILE A 77 20.40 -16.27 10.25
CA ILE A 77 21.80 -16.12 10.71
C ILE A 77 22.56 -17.44 10.63
N GLN A 78 21.90 -18.54 10.97
CA GLN A 78 22.49 -19.88 10.93
C GLN A 78 22.73 -20.35 9.49
N LEU A 79 21.89 -19.90 8.54
CA LEU A 79 21.99 -20.24 7.13
C LEU A 79 23.01 -19.41 6.34
N HIS A 80 23.61 -18.38 6.94
CA HIS A 80 24.61 -17.52 6.27
C HIS A 80 25.87 -18.28 5.83
N GLU A 81 26.22 -19.36 6.54
CA GLU A 81 27.39 -20.18 6.31
C GLU A 81 26.96 -21.65 6.22
N SER A 82 27.25 -22.32 5.10
CA SER A 82 26.95 -23.74 4.94
C SER A 82 27.96 -24.63 5.66
N ASP A 83 27.59 -25.88 5.91
CA ASP A 83 28.51 -26.89 6.45
C ASP A 83 29.69 -27.19 5.50
N THR A 84 29.54 -26.89 4.21
CA THR A 84 30.61 -26.96 3.20
C THR A 84 31.59 -25.78 3.27
N GLY A 85 31.37 -24.81 4.17
CA GLY A 85 32.21 -23.63 4.33
C GLY A 85 31.89 -22.49 3.35
N GLN A 86 30.85 -22.62 2.53
CA GLN A 86 30.41 -21.56 1.63
C GLN A 86 29.69 -20.46 2.43
N ARG A 87 30.05 -19.21 2.18
CA ARG A 87 29.43 -18.03 2.78
C ARG A 87 28.48 -17.39 1.77
N PHE A 88 27.27 -17.06 2.19
CA PHE A 88 26.27 -16.36 1.39
C PHE A 88 26.17 -14.91 1.85
N ASP A 89 26.81 -13.98 1.14
CA ASP A 89 26.85 -12.58 1.57
C ASP A 89 25.57 -11.80 1.20
N ARG A 90 24.77 -12.35 0.28
CA ARG A 90 23.51 -11.77 -0.18
C ARG A 90 22.37 -12.73 0.02
N TYR A 91 21.18 -12.20 0.30
CA TYR A 91 19.99 -13.04 0.41
C TYR A 91 19.69 -13.82 -0.88
N THR A 92 19.94 -13.22 -2.03
CA THR A 92 19.76 -13.93 -3.32
C THR A 92 20.71 -15.11 -3.49
N GLU A 93 21.93 -15.07 -2.94
CA GLU A 93 22.87 -16.19 -3.03
C GLU A 93 22.38 -17.38 -2.19
N LEU A 94 21.88 -17.12 -0.98
CA LEU A 94 21.25 -18.15 -0.15
C LEU A 94 20.01 -18.73 -0.84
N GLY A 95 19.18 -17.88 -1.46
CA GLY A 95 18.01 -18.32 -2.22
C GLY A 95 18.38 -19.23 -3.40
N GLN A 96 19.44 -18.89 -4.13
CA GLN A 96 19.94 -19.70 -5.24
C GLN A 96 20.50 -21.04 -4.79
N HIS A 97 21.13 -21.08 -3.62
CA HIS A 97 21.61 -22.33 -3.03
C HIS A 97 20.44 -23.24 -2.61
N ALA A 98 19.41 -22.67 -1.98
CA ALA A 98 18.27 -23.44 -1.47
C ALA A 98 17.29 -23.91 -2.56
N PHE A 99 16.97 -23.06 -3.54
CA PHE A 99 15.94 -23.32 -4.56
C PHE A 99 16.51 -23.55 -5.97
N GLY A 100 17.83 -23.48 -6.14
CA GLY A 100 18.51 -23.56 -7.42
C GLY A 100 18.69 -22.20 -8.11
N PRO A 101 19.52 -22.14 -9.18
CA PRO A 101 20.05 -20.89 -9.72
C PRO A 101 19.01 -19.95 -10.33
N LYS A 102 17.93 -20.50 -10.91
CA LYS A 102 16.85 -19.71 -11.54
C LYS A 102 15.72 -19.40 -10.55
N LEU A 103 15.17 -20.43 -9.90
CA LEU A 103 14.03 -20.28 -8.99
C LEU A 103 14.40 -19.45 -7.75
N GLY A 104 15.61 -19.61 -7.22
CA GLY A 104 16.07 -18.83 -6.08
C GLY A 104 16.12 -17.32 -6.33
N ILE A 105 16.54 -16.90 -7.53
CA ILE A 105 16.49 -15.48 -7.92
C ILE A 105 15.03 -15.01 -7.97
N TRP A 106 14.15 -15.74 -8.67
CA TRP A 106 12.76 -15.32 -8.87
C TRP A 106 11.93 -15.28 -7.59
N VAL A 107 12.25 -16.11 -6.60
CA VAL A 107 11.55 -16.15 -5.32
C VAL A 107 12.07 -15.10 -4.35
N VAL A 108 13.39 -14.86 -4.29
CA VAL A 108 13.98 -13.97 -3.29
C VAL A 108 14.06 -12.54 -3.80
N MET A 109 14.44 -12.33 -5.06
CA MET A 109 14.81 -11.01 -5.53
C MET A 109 13.63 -10.02 -5.61
N PRO A 110 12.48 -10.35 -6.24
CA PRO A 110 11.39 -9.39 -6.33
C PRO A 110 10.90 -8.95 -4.95
N GLN A 111 10.76 -9.89 -4.02
CA GLN A 111 10.33 -9.66 -2.64
C GLN A 111 11.33 -8.78 -1.88
N GLN A 112 12.63 -9.09 -1.99
CA GLN A 112 13.68 -8.30 -1.33
C GLN A 112 13.72 -6.86 -1.87
N LEU A 113 13.60 -6.66 -3.19
CA LEU A 113 13.57 -5.32 -3.79
C LEU A 113 12.30 -4.56 -3.42
N VAL A 114 11.13 -5.20 -3.41
CA VAL A 114 9.87 -4.57 -3.00
C VAL A 114 9.97 -4.04 -1.57
N VAL A 115 10.52 -4.83 -0.65
CA VAL A 115 10.72 -4.38 0.74
C VAL A 115 11.72 -3.24 0.82
N GLN A 116 12.88 -3.33 0.15
CA GLN A 116 13.92 -2.31 0.24
C GLN A 116 13.52 -0.97 -0.41
N ILE A 117 12.98 -1.02 -1.64
CA ILE A 117 12.51 0.16 -2.37
C ILE A 117 11.28 0.75 -1.68
N GLY A 118 10.34 -0.10 -1.25
CA GLY A 118 9.15 0.30 -0.51
C GLY A 118 9.49 1.03 0.78
N SER A 119 10.38 0.46 1.60
CA SER A 119 10.87 1.11 2.83
C SER A 119 11.51 2.46 2.56
N ASN A 120 12.33 2.59 1.51
CA ASN A 120 12.97 3.84 1.13
C ASN A 120 11.95 4.92 0.69
N ILE A 121 10.88 4.54 -0.01
CA ILE A 121 9.78 5.46 -0.36
C ILE A 121 9.03 5.89 0.90
N VAL A 122 8.73 4.97 1.82
CA VAL A 122 8.08 5.29 3.10
C VAL A 122 8.95 6.25 3.91
N TYR A 123 10.26 6.03 3.98
CA TYR A 123 11.18 6.92 4.69
C TYR A 123 11.26 8.31 4.06
N MET A 124 11.19 8.45 2.73
CA MET A 124 11.09 9.75 2.07
C MET A 124 9.86 10.54 2.54
N VAL A 125 8.71 9.86 2.64
CA VAL A 125 7.46 10.46 3.12
C VAL A 125 7.52 10.79 4.61
N THR A 126 7.97 9.85 5.44
CA THR A 126 8.04 10.02 6.89
C THR A 126 9.01 11.13 7.25
N GLY A 127 10.21 11.16 6.66
CA GLY A 127 11.19 12.23 6.87
C GLY A 127 10.62 13.61 6.51
N GLY A 128 9.96 13.73 5.36
CA GLY A 128 9.31 14.99 4.96
C GLY A 128 8.16 15.41 5.89
N LYS A 129 7.31 14.47 6.34
CA LYS A 129 6.23 14.74 7.29
C LYS A 129 6.76 15.19 8.65
N SER A 130 7.75 14.48 9.19
CA SER A 130 8.32 14.79 10.51
C SER A 130 9.07 16.12 10.49
N LEU A 131 9.85 16.41 9.43
CA LEU A 131 10.49 17.72 9.28
C LEU A 131 9.45 18.86 9.21
N LYS A 132 8.37 18.65 8.44
CA LYS A 132 7.27 19.62 8.36
C LYS A 132 6.67 19.88 9.74
N LYS A 133 6.28 18.84 10.49
CA LYS A 133 5.66 18.99 11.82
C LYS A 133 6.63 19.63 12.82
N CYS A 134 7.91 19.26 12.79
CA CYS A 134 8.96 19.89 13.59
C CYS A 134 9.01 21.42 13.37
N LEU A 135 9.10 21.85 12.11
CA LEU A 135 9.23 23.26 11.78
C LEU A 135 7.93 24.03 12.01
N SER A 136 6.76 23.45 11.72
CA SER A 136 5.47 24.11 11.98
C SER A 136 5.21 24.37 13.46
N LEU A 137 5.73 23.52 14.36
CA LEU A 137 5.58 23.68 15.81
C LEU A 137 6.54 24.74 16.40
N MET A 138 7.70 24.96 15.76
CA MET A 138 8.69 25.95 16.21
C MET A 138 8.50 27.32 15.56
N THR A 139 8.06 27.32 14.30
CA THR A 139 7.95 28.52 13.46
C THR A 139 6.68 28.40 12.62
N PRO A 140 5.51 28.85 13.13
CA PRO A 140 4.23 28.71 12.43
C PRO A 140 4.20 29.31 11.03
N GLU A 141 5.05 30.31 10.75
CA GLU A 141 5.20 30.93 9.43
C GLU A 141 5.82 29.99 8.37
N ALA A 142 6.47 28.91 8.80
CA ALA A 142 7.11 27.92 7.93
C ALA A 142 6.17 26.75 7.60
N ASP A 143 4.89 26.99 7.29
CA ASP A 143 3.95 25.94 6.84
C ASP A 143 3.88 25.84 5.31
N PHE A 144 4.91 25.26 4.70
CA PHE A 144 4.95 25.02 3.25
C PHE A 144 4.26 23.70 2.86
N ARG A 145 4.07 23.51 1.54
CA ARG A 145 3.57 22.22 1.02
C ARG A 145 4.52 21.09 1.42
N LYS A 146 3.95 19.96 1.85
CA LYS A 146 4.68 18.74 2.25
C LYS A 146 5.74 18.30 1.22
N THR A 147 5.46 18.48 -0.06
CA THR A 147 6.37 18.15 -1.17
C THR A 147 7.74 18.82 -1.03
N TYR A 148 7.82 20.05 -0.53
CA TYR A 148 9.11 20.75 -0.37
C TYR A 148 9.99 20.08 0.69
N TYR A 149 9.43 19.65 1.82
CA TYR A 149 10.18 18.94 2.86
C TYR A 149 10.65 17.56 2.39
N ILE A 150 9.83 16.87 1.59
CA ILE A 150 10.24 15.61 0.94
C ILE A 150 11.40 15.86 -0.02
N LEU A 151 11.39 16.96 -0.79
CA LEU A 151 12.51 17.31 -1.68
C LEU A 151 13.78 17.65 -0.90
N ILE A 152 13.69 18.40 0.21
CA ILE A 152 14.84 18.66 1.11
C ILE A 152 15.44 17.34 1.59
N PHE A 153 14.57 16.41 2.03
CA PHE A 153 15.00 15.09 2.49
C PHE A 153 15.66 14.27 1.37
N ALA A 154 15.11 14.30 0.16
CA ALA A 154 15.71 13.65 -1.02
C ALA A 154 17.09 14.25 -1.37
N CYS A 155 17.26 15.57 -1.28
CA CYS A 155 18.55 16.23 -1.49
C CYS A 155 19.61 15.78 -0.47
N LEU A 156 19.24 15.62 0.80
CA LEU A 156 20.15 15.07 1.81
C LEU A 156 20.55 13.63 1.48
N HIS A 157 19.63 12.83 0.94
CA HIS A 157 19.93 11.47 0.49
C HIS A 157 20.86 11.41 -0.70
N LEU A 158 20.79 12.36 -1.63
CA LEU A 158 21.76 12.44 -2.73
C LEU A 158 23.20 12.55 -2.21
N ILE A 159 23.41 13.23 -1.08
CA ILE A 159 24.72 13.37 -0.43
C ILE A 159 25.06 12.11 0.38
N LEU A 160 24.17 11.67 1.27
CA LEU A 160 24.43 10.54 2.17
C LEU A 160 24.60 9.20 1.44
N SER A 161 23.90 9.01 0.32
CA SER A 161 24.01 7.79 -0.48
C SER A 161 25.35 7.64 -1.19
N GLN A 162 26.22 8.65 -1.18
CA GLN A 162 27.58 8.54 -1.73
C GLN A 162 28.57 7.85 -0.78
N CYS A 163 28.18 7.53 0.47
CA CYS A 163 29.02 6.78 1.40
C CYS A 163 29.39 5.40 0.81
N PRO A 164 30.67 4.98 0.78
CA PRO A 164 31.11 3.86 -0.05
C PRO A 164 30.58 2.48 0.39
N ASN A 165 30.44 2.23 1.70
CA ASN A 165 30.04 0.94 2.26
C ASN A 165 29.36 1.07 3.64
N PHE A 166 28.82 -0.02 4.16
CA PHE A 166 28.16 -0.09 5.48
C PHE A 166 29.02 0.42 6.64
N ASN A 167 30.34 0.17 6.62
CA ASN A 167 31.23 0.61 7.70
C ASN A 167 31.40 2.13 7.74
N SER A 168 31.29 2.82 6.60
CA SER A 168 31.22 4.29 6.56
C SER A 168 29.91 4.84 7.14
N LEU A 169 28.83 4.06 7.11
CA LEU A 169 27.53 4.43 7.69
C LEU A 169 27.44 4.19 9.20
N LYS A 170 28.44 3.59 9.86
CA LYS A 170 28.35 3.18 11.26
C LYS A 170 27.93 4.31 12.21
N VAL A 171 28.42 5.53 11.99
CA VAL A 171 28.09 6.69 12.83
C VAL A 171 26.66 7.13 12.57
N ILE A 172 26.27 7.23 11.30
CA ILE A 172 24.91 7.60 10.89
C ILE A 172 23.89 6.59 11.43
N SER A 173 24.18 5.29 11.32
CA SER A 173 23.30 4.23 11.82
C SER A 173 23.27 4.20 13.35
N LEU A 174 24.39 4.41 14.05
CA LEU A 174 24.39 4.52 15.51
C LEU A 174 23.54 5.71 15.98
N THR A 175 23.72 6.88 15.35
CA THR A 175 22.89 8.06 15.63
C THR A 175 21.42 7.76 15.38
N ALA A 176 21.09 7.13 14.25
CA ALA A 176 19.71 6.75 13.95
C ALA A 176 19.11 5.81 15.00
N ALA A 177 19.85 4.78 15.45
CA ALA A 177 19.41 3.89 16.52
C ALA A 177 19.16 4.62 17.85
N LEU A 178 20.01 5.59 18.22
CA LEU A 178 19.80 6.40 19.41
C LEU A 178 18.58 7.32 19.30
N MET A 179 18.38 7.93 18.12
CA MET A 179 17.19 8.74 17.86
C MET A 179 15.91 7.93 17.93
N SER A 180 15.92 6.65 17.51
CA SER A 180 14.71 5.81 17.59
C SER A 180 14.32 5.40 18.99
N ILE A 181 15.30 5.12 19.84
CA ILE A 181 15.06 4.94 21.29
C ILE A 181 14.52 6.26 21.87
N GLY A 182 15.12 7.40 21.51
CA GLY A 182 14.71 8.73 21.96
C GLY A 182 13.25 9.06 21.67
N TYR A 183 12.84 9.04 20.39
CA TYR A 183 11.46 9.39 20.05
C TYR A 183 10.45 8.35 20.55
N SER A 184 10.83 7.07 20.72
CA SER A 184 9.95 6.03 21.28
C SER A 184 9.68 6.26 22.77
N MET A 185 10.70 6.68 23.53
CA MET A 185 10.54 7.09 24.92
C MET A 185 9.66 8.34 25.02
N ILE A 186 9.86 9.34 24.17
CA ILE A 186 9.02 10.55 24.14
C ILE A 186 7.57 10.19 23.79
N ALA A 187 7.34 9.39 22.74
CA ALA A 187 6.00 8.96 22.35
C ALA A 187 5.29 8.22 23.48
N THR A 188 6.00 7.33 24.18
CA THR A 188 5.46 6.59 25.33
C THR A 188 5.13 7.54 26.48
N GLY A 189 6.08 8.37 26.91
CA GLY A 189 5.92 9.29 28.03
C GLY A 189 4.83 10.34 27.78
N ALA A 190 4.81 10.93 26.58
CA ALA A 190 3.81 11.91 26.19
C ALA A 190 2.41 11.30 26.06
N SER A 191 2.29 10.06 25.55
CA SER A 191 1.01 9.35 25.51
C SER A 191 0.50 9.04 26.92
N ILE A 192 1.36 8.56 27.82
CA ILE A 192 0.99 8.32 29.23
C ILE A 192 0.55 9.64 29.90
N ALA A 193 1.34 10.70 29.75
CA ALA A 193 1.02 12.01 30.34
C ALA A 193 -0.33 12.55 29.83
N LYS A 194 -0.59 12.45 28.52
CA LYS A 194 -1.86 12.88 27.92
C LYS A 194 -3.04 12.02 28.40
N GLY A 195 -2.88 10.69 28.45
CA GLY A 195 -3.93 9.79 28.92
C GLY A 195 -4.26 9.97 30.41
N VAL A 196 -3.29 10.31 31.25
CA VAL A 196 -3.52 10.65 32.68
C VAL A 196 -4.15 12.03 32.84
N ALA A 197 -3.71 13.03 32.06
CA ALA A 197 -4.20 14.40 32.18
C ALA A 197 -5.65 14.57 31.68
N PHE A 198 -6.06 13.82 30.66
CA PHE A 198 -7.38 13.92 30.03
C PHE A 198 -8.21 12.64 30.24
N HIS A 199 -8.81 12.48 31.43
CA HIS A 199 -9.78 11.41 31.73
C HIS A 199 -11.15 11.64 31.04
N HIS A 200 -11.16 11.79 29.72
CA HIS A 200 -12.39 11.70 28.93
C HIS A 200 -12.70 10.23 28.60
N ILE A 201 -13.95 9.93 28.25
CA ILE A 201 -14.35 8.58 27.84
C ILE A 201 -13.68 8.27 26.50
N VAL A 202 -12.63 7.44 26.54
CA VAL A 202 -11.92 6.97 25.34
C VAL A 202 -12.66 5.75 24.77
N ASP A 203 -13.02 5.82 23.49
CA ASP A 203 -13.64 4.69 22.78
C ASP A 203 -12.56 3.71 22.29
N TYR A 204 -12.64 2.46 22.77
CA TYR A 204 -11.76 1.36 22.39
C TYR A 204 -12.41 0.38 21.40
N GLY A 205 -13.60 0.72 20.87
CA GLY A 205 -14.22 -0.01 19.78
C GLY A 205 -13.41 0.11 18.48
N PHE A 206 -13.72 -0.72 17.49
CA PHE A 206 -13.03 -0.70 16.20
C PHE A 206 -13.05 0.69 15.55
N LYS A 207 -11.92 1.08 14.95
CA LYS A 207 -11.77 2.31 14.17
C LYS A 207 -12.74 2.35 12.98
N ALA A 208 -12.79 1.29 12.17
CA ALA A 208 -13.84 1.11 11.18
C ALA A 208 -15.16 0.67 11.84
N LYS A 209 -16.26 1.33 11.48
CA LYS A 209 -17.61 0.99 11.95
C LYS A 209 -18.37 0.03 11.02
N THR A 210 -17.84 -0.24 9.83
CA THR A 210 -18.46 -1.15 8.84
C THR A 210 -17.72 -2.47 8.75
N THR A 211 -18.42 -3.59 8.52
CA THR A 211 -17.77 -4.92 8.38
C THR A 211 -16.68 -4.95 7.29
N PRO A 212 -16.89 -4.40 6.07
CA PRO A 212 -15.82 -4.34 5.07
C PRO A 212 -14.63 -3.50 5.56
N GLY A 213 -14.89 -2.37 6.21
CA GLY A 213 -13.85 -1.52 6.78
C GLY A 213 -13.02 -2.24 7.83
N ILE A 214 -13.64 -3.01 8.73
CA ILE A 214 -12.94 -3.83 9.73
C ILE A 214 -12.04 -4.86 9.05
N VAL A 215 -12.52 -5.54 8.00
CA VAL A 215 -11.71 -6.51 7.25
C VAL A 215 -10.51 -5.83 6.59
N PHE A 216 -10.71 -4.69 5.93
CA PHE A 216 -9.61 -3.92 5.35
C PHE A 216 -8.61 -3.42 6.40
N ASP A 217 -9.10 -2.98 7.56
CA ASP A 217 -8.27 -2.58 8.69
C ASP A 217 -7.44 -3.75 9.22
N ILE A 218 -8.00 -4.96 9.31
CA ILE A 218 -7.25 -6.17 9.70
C ILE A 218 -6.09 -6.42 8.74
N PHE A 219 -6.35 -6.49 7.43
CA PHE A 219 -5.29 -6.73 6.44
C PHE A 219 -4.26 -5.60 6.39
N SER A 220 -4.71 -4.35 6.55
CA SER A 220 -3.82 -3.19 6.60
C SER A 220 -2.92 -3.25 7.84
N SER A 221 -3.45 -3.66 8.98
CA SER A 221 -2.69 -3.85 10.23
C SER A 221 -1.62 -4.93 10.11
N LEU A 222 -1.90 -6.04 9.41
CA LEU A 222 -0.88 -7.06 9.10
C LEU A 222 0.26 -6.46 8.27
N GLY A 223 -0.06 -5.59 7.31
CA GLY A 223 0.93 -4.86 6.52
C GLY A 223 1.79 -3.92 7.37
N VAL A 224 1.18 -3.16 8.29
CA VAL A 224 1.91 -2.28 9.23
C VAL A 224 2.84 -3.08 10.14
N LEU A 225 2.39 -4.23 10.68
CA LEU A 225 3.22 -5.13 11.49
C LEU A 225 4.36 -5.73 10.68
N ALA A 226 4.09 -6.22 9.47
CA ALA A 226 5.13 -6.77 8.59
C ALA A 226 6.20 -5.71 8.26
N PHE A 227 5.78 -4.47 8.01
CA PHE A 227 6.70 -3.34 7.82
C PHE A 227 7.51 -3.01 9.08
N ALA A 228 6.87 -3.00 10.26
CA ALA A 228 7.54 -2.71 11.52
C ALA A 228 8.62 -3.74 11.88
N PHE A 229 8.53 -4.97 11.40
CA PHE A 229 9.52 -6.03 11.62
C PHE A 229 10.33 -6.41 10.36
N ALA A 230 10.47 -5.52 9.37
CA ALA A 230 11.07 -5.81 8.05
C ALA A 230 12.61 -6.04 8.00
N GLY A 231 13.26 -6.23 9.16
CA GLY A 231 14.72 -6.30 9.29
C GLY A 231 15.40 -7.49 8.57
N HIS A 232 14.66 -8.57 8.28
CA HIS A 232 15.21 -9.77 7.62
C HIS A 232 15.84 -9.48 6.25
N SER A 233 15.27 -8.53 5.52
CA SER A 233 15.67 -8.20 4.14
C SER A 233 17.08 -7.61 4.01
N VAL A 234 17.70 -7.24 5.14
CA VAL A 234 19.07 -6.70 5.23
C VAL A 234 19.96 -7.48 6.19
N ALA A 235 19.44 -8.54 6.84
CA ALA A 235 20.13 -9.22 7.93
C ALA A 235 21.39 -9.96 7.45
N LEU A 236 21.32 -10.66 6.31
CA LEU A 236 22.48 -11.35 5.71
C LEU A 236 23.55 -10.34 5.26
N GLU A 237 23.13 -9.22 4.68
CA GLU A 237 24.03 -8.17 4.24
C GLU A 237 24.73 -7.48 5.42
N ILE A 238 24.05 -7.30 6.57
CA ILE A 238 24.68 -6.85 7.81
C ILE A 238 25.68 -7.90 8.32
N GLN A 239 25.30 -9.19 8.32
CA GLN A 239 26.17 -10.28 8.75
C GLN A 239 27.41 -10.43 7.84
N ALA A 240 27.28 -10.15 6.55
CA ALA A 240 28.37 -10.14 5.57
C ALA A 240 29.53 -9.19 5.96
N THR A 241 29.23 -8.11 6.69
CA THR A 241 30.23 -7.14 7.17
C THR A 241 31.07 -7.65 8.34
N ILE A 242 30.62 -8.70 9.02
CA ILE A 242 31.34 -9.29 10.16
C ILE A 242 32.42 -10.25 9.63
N PRO A 243 33.66 -10.17 10.13
CA PRO A 243 34.70 -11.11 9.75
C PRO A 243 34.30 -12.53 10.17
N SER A 244 34.56 -13.49 9.29
CA SER A 244 34.31 -14.91 9.56
C SER A 244 35.54 -15.70 9.19
N THR A 245 35.92 -16.63 10.06
CA THR A 245 36.94 -17.66 9.81
C THR A 245 36.37 -19.01 10.22
N GLN A 246 36.98 -20.10 9.76
CA GLN A 246 36.53 -21.47 10.07
C GLN A 246 36.41 -21.71 11.59
N ASP A 247 37.32 -21.13 12.39
CA ASP A 247 37.28 -21.23 13.86
C ASP A 247 36.36 -20.20 14.55
N LYS A 248 36.06 -19.08 13.88
CA LYS A 248 35.28 -17.96 14.43
C LYS A 248 34.19 -17.56 13.43
N PRO A 249 33.07 -18.31 13.38
CA PRO A 249 31.99 -18.06 12.43
C PRO A 249 31.23 -16.77 12.77
N SER A 250 30.75 -16.06 11.74
CA SER A 250 30.05 -14.78 11.89
C SER A 250 28.72 -14.90 12.66
N ARG A 251 28.12 -16.09 12.67
CA ARG A 251 26.83 -16.37 13.33
C ARG A 251 26.81 -16.01 14.82
N ARG A 252 27.92 -16.23 15.54
CA ARG A 252 28.01 -15.95 16.98
C ARG A 252 27.92 -14.44 17.29
N PRO A 253 28.81 -13.58 16.77
CA PRO A 253 28.71 -12.14 16.98
C PRO A 253 27.44 -11.52 16.37
N MET A 254 26.96 -12.01 15.23
CA MET A 254 25.69 -11.56 14.65
C MET A 254 24.53 -11.84 15.60
N TRP A 255 24.44 -13.06 16.15
CA TRP A 255 23.38 -13.44 17.09
C TRP A 255 23.42 -12.62 18.38
N SER A 256 24.60 -12.35 18.92
CA SER A 256 24.72 -11.46 20.09
C SER A 256 24.18 -10.05 19.80
N GLY A 257 24.46 -9.50 18.62
CA GLY A 257 23.91 -8.21 18.18
C GLY A 257 22.39 -8.23 18.04
N VAL A 258 21.84 -9.26 17.38
CA VAL A 258 20.40 -9.42 17.15
C VAL A 258 19.61 -9.59 18.44
N LYS A 259 20.12 -10.36 19.42
CA LYS A 259 19.46 -10.50 20.74
C LYS A 259 19.28 -9.14 21.41
N VAL A 260 20.31 -8.30 21.41
CA VAL A 260 20.25 -6.94 21.97
C VAL A 260 19.30 -6.07 21.16
N ALA A 261 19.35 -6.14 19.83
CA ALA A 261 18.48 -5.35 18.96
C ALA A 261 17.01 -5.67 19.17
N TYR A 262 16.63 -6.95 19.22
CA TYR A 262 15.24 -7.34 19.43
C TYR A 262 14.72 -7.05 20.83
N LEU A 263 15.59 -7.07 21.85
CA LEU A 263 15.23 -6.60 23.19
C LEU A 263 14.88 -5.10 23.15
N ILE A 264 15.69 -4.29 22.48
CA ILE A 264 15.43 -2.85 22.27
C ILE A 264 14.14 -2.64 21.46
N VAL A 265 13.93 -3.42 20.40
CA VAL A 265 12.69 -3.39 19.61
C VAL A 265 11.48 -3.65 20.51
N GLY A 266 11.51 -4.69 21.35
CA GLY A 266 10.43 -4.99 22.29
C GLY A 266 10.19 -3.83 23.27
N MET A 267 11.26 -3.27 23.84
CA MET A 267 11.18 -2.12 24.76
C MET A 267 10.69 -0.82 24.10
N CYS A 268 10.82 -0.67 22.79
CA CYS A 268 10.28 0.49 22.07
C CYS A 268 8.84 0.23 21.60
N TYR A 269 8.56 -0.96 21.06
CA TYR A 269 7.32 -1.24 20.32
C TYR A 269 6.13 -1.42 21.25
N PHE A 270 6.26 -2.26 22.27
CA PHE A 270 5.15 -2.56 23.17
C PHE A 270 4.73 -1.32 23.97
N PRO A 271 5.65 -0.55 24.59
CA PRO A 271 5.25 0.64 25.33
C PRO A 271 4.60 1.70 24.44
N VAL A 272 5.15 1.98 23.25
CA VAL A 272 4.55 2.95 22.31
C VAL A 272 3.16 2.50 21.89
N ALA A 273 3.01 1.23 21.45
CA ALA A 273 1.73 0.67 21.02
C ALA A 273 0.66 0.75 22.12
N ILE A 274 0.99 0.25 23.32
CA ILE A 274 0.06 0.16 24.45
C ILE A 274 -0.30 1.55 24.97
N SER A 275 0.69 2.40 25.24
CA SER A 275 0.44 3.74 25.79
C SER A 275 -0.28 4.65 24.80
N GLY A 276 0.08 4.59 23.51
CA GLY A 276 -0.58 5.36 22.46
C GLY A 276 -2.05 4.93 22.31
N PHE A 277 -2.32 3.62 22.22
CA PHE A 277 -3.70 3.15 22.10
C PHE A 277 -4.51 3.42 23.37
N TRP A 278 -3.91 3.28 24.55
CA TRP A 278 -4.55 3.64 25.82
C TRP A 278 -4.92 5.14 25.89
N ALA A 279 -4.04 6.03 25.42
CA ALA A 279 -4.29 7.46 25.50
C ALA A 279 -5.34 7.98 24.51
N PHE A 280 -5.45 7.34 23.33
CA PHE A 280 -6.19 7.88 22.19
C PHE A 280 -7.31 6.97 21.66
N GLY A 281 -7.36 5.70 22.05
CA GLY A 281 -8.38 4.75 21.60
C GLY A 281 -8.42 4.60 20.09
N ASN A 282 -9.62 4.66 19.50
CA ASN A 282 -9.80 4.55 18.06
C ASN A 282 -9.52 5.84 17.26
N GLU A 283 -9.28 6.96 17.94
CA GLU A 283 -8.93 8.26 17.33
C GLU A 283 -7.42 8.42 17.07
N VAL A 284 -6.60 7.42 17.42
CA VAL A 284 -5.16 7.38 17.07
C VAL A 284 -4.95 7.66 15.58
N GLU A 285 -4.09 8.63 15.25
CA GLU A 285 -3.67 8.93 13.87
C GLU A 285 -2.73 7.85 13.29
N ASP A 286 -2.46 7.90 11.99
CA ASP A 286 -1.52 6.97 11.33
C ASP A 286 -0.09 6.98 11.95
N ASP A 287 0.25 8.07 12.62
CA ASP A 287 1.48 8.29 13.38
C ASP A 287 1.10 8.88 14.74
N VAL A 288 1.45 8.18 15.83
CA VAL A 288 1.12 8.62 17.19
C VAL A 288 1.70 9.98 17.56
N LEU A 289 2.84 10.38 16.97
CA LEU A 289 3.41 11.71 17.20
C LEU A 289 2.59 12.83 16.53
N LEU A 290 1.72 12.50 15.58
CA LEU A 290 0.74 13.45 15.03
C LEU A 290 -0.49 13.59 15.93
N SER A 291 -0.80 12.58 16.76
CA SER A 291 -1.89 12.64 17.76
C SER A 291 -1.50 13.47 19.00
N LEU A 292 -0.19 13.69 19.18
CA LEU A 292 0.37 14.50 20.25
C LEU A 292 0.64 15.93 19.74
N GLU A 293 0.20 16.93 20.49
CA GLU A 293 0.39 18.34 20.12
C GLU A 293 1.12 19.11 21.24
N ASP A 294 0.81 18.81 22.50
CA ASP A 294 1.40 19.50 23.65
C ASP A 294 2.39 18.64 24.46
N PRO A 295 3.49 19.23 24.98
CA PRO A 295 3.99 20.58 24.66
C PRO A 295 4.75 20.61 23.33
N ASN A 296 4.55 21.68 22.53
CA ASN A 296 5.08 21.83 21.17
C ASN A 296 6.58 21.52 21.01
N TRP A 297 7.42 21.96 21.95
CA TRP A 297 8.88 21.77 21.86
C TRP A 297 9.27 20.28 21.93
N LEU A 298 8.57 19.50 22.75
CA LEU A 298 8.87 18.09 22.98
C LEU A 298 8.43 17.26 21.77
N ILE A 299 7.25 17.58 21.21
CA ILE A 299 6.74 16.93 20.00
C ILE A 299 7.56 17.31 18.78
N SER A 300 8.02 18.57 18.70
CA SER A 300 8.95 19.02 17.67
C SER A 300 10.26 18.25 17.75
N LEU A 301 10.84 18.11 18.96
CA LEU A 301 12.05 17.32 19.19
C LEU A 301 11.88 15.85 18.76
N ALA A 302 10.76 15.21 19.13
CA ALA A 302 10.49 13.83 18.72
C ALA A 302 10.39 13.70 17.19
N ASN A 303 9.73 14.63 16.51
CA ASN A 303 9.66 14.65 15.05
C ASN A 303 11.04 14.89 14.41
N PHE A 304 11.87 15.76 14.98
CA PHE A 304 13.24 15.93 14.53
C PHE A 304 14.09 14.66 14.72
N MET A 305 13.92 13.95 15.84
CA MET A 305 14.56 12.65 16.06
C MET A 305 14.11 11.62 15.02
N VAL A 306 12.81 11.55 14.69
CA VAL A 306 12.31 10.69 13.61
C VAL A 306 12.97 11.05 12.28
N PHE A 307 13.05 12.33 11.94
CA PHE A 307 13.72 12.82 10.74
C PHE A 307 15.18 12.36 10.66
N VAL A 308 15.96 12.52 11.74
CA VAL A 308 17.36 12.06 11.77
C VAL A 308 17.47 10.54 11.71
N HIS A 309 16.56 9.83 12.39
CA HIS A 309 16.52 8.37 12.36
C HIS A 309 16.32 7.85 10.94
N VAL A 310 15.28 8.33 10.23
CA VAL A 310 14.94 7.83 8.89
C VAL A 310 16.02 8.15 7.86
N LEU A 311 16.87 9.17 8.08
CA LEU A 311 18.05 9.41 7.25
C LEU A 311 18.99 8.19 7.26
N GLY A 312 19.24 7.62 8.44
CA GLY A 312 20.09 6.44 8.60
C GLY A 312 19.42 5.17 8.09
N SER A 313 18.14 4.99 8.40
CA SER A 313 17.38 3.79 7.99
C SER A 313 17.26 3.66 6.48
N TYR A 314 17.02 4.77 5.76
CA TYR A 314 17.09 4.78 4.30
C TYR A 314 18.42 4.24 3.78
N GLN A 315 19.55 4.65 4.36
CA GLN A 315 20.86 4.18 3.89
C GLN A 315 21.06 2.68 4.14
N VAL A 316 20.58 2.15 5.27
CA VAL A 316 20.65 0.71 5.58
C VAL A 316 19.88 -0.12 4.55
N PHE A 317 18.68 0.31 4.16
CA PHE A 317 17.87 -0.38 3.14
C PHE A 317 18.32 -0.11 1.69
N ALA A 318 18.95 1.03 1.42
CA ALA A 318 19.47 1.36 0.09
C ALA A 318 20.76 0.59 -0.26
N MET A 319 21.60 0.25 0.72
CA MET A 319 22.90 -0.39 0.47
C MET A 319 22.82 -1.71 -0.33
N PRO A 320 21.90 -2.66 -0.04
CA PRO A 320 21.78 -3.87 -0.86
C PRO A 320 21.26 -3.60 -2.27
N VAL A 321 20.43 -2.57 -2.46
CA VAL A 321 19.98 -2.16 -3.79
C VAL A 321 21.14 -1.55 -4.58
N PHE A 322 21.96 -0.71 -3.95
CA PHE A 322 23.19 -0.19 -4.55
C PHE A 322 24.15 -1.30 -4.94
N ASP A 323 24.34 -2.30 -4.08
CA ASP A 323 25.18 -3.46 -4.36
C ASP A 323 24.74 -4.22 -5.62
N LYS A 324 23.42 -4.39 -5.79
CA LYS A 324 22.84 -5.04 -6.96
C LYS A 324 22.93 -4.20 -8.22
N ILE A 325 22.64 -2.90 -8.16
CA ILE A 325 22.74 -2.00 -9.31
C ILE A 325 24.20 -1.89 -9.75
N GLU A 326 25.13 -1.62 -8.83
CA GLU A 326 26.55 -1.51 -9.14
C GLU A 326 27.11 -2.84 -9.68
N GLY A 327 26.74 -3.96 -9.05
CA GLY A 327 27.13 -5.30 -9.51
C GLY A 327 26.62 -5.60 -10.92
N ALA A 328 25.36 -5.29 -11.21
CA ALA A 328 24.78 -5.51 -12.55
C ALA A 328 25.44 -4.62 -13.62
N LEU A 329 25.73 -3.36 -13.30
CA LEU A 329 26.39 -2.44 -14.24
C LEU A 329 27.82 -2.89 -14.56
N ILE A 330 28.55 -3.41 -13.58
CA ILE A 330 29.93 -3.89 -13.79
C ILE A 330 29.94 -5.25 -14.50
N GLN A 331 29.09 -6.19 -14.10
CA GLN A 331 29.13 -7.57 -14.62
C GLN A 331 28.41 -7.74 -15.96
N ASN A 332 27.29 -7.05 -16.17
CA ASN A 332 26.46 -7.26 -17.35
C ASN A 332 26.69 -6.19 -18.43
N TRP A 333 27.14 -5.00 -18.03
CA TRP A 333 27.28 -3.83 -18.91
C TRP A 333 28.73 -3.32 -18.98
N ASP A 334 29.69 -4.12 -18.48
CA ASP A 334 31.14 -3.87 -18.50
C ASP A 334 31.56 -2.45 -18.08
N CYS A 335 30.79 -1.83 -17.17
CA CYS A 335 31.08 -0.49 -16.68
C CYS A 335 32.31 -0.51 -15.76
N THR A 336 33.21 0.47 -15.90
CA THR A 336 34.40 0.56 -15.06
C THR A 336 34.03 0.89 -13.60
N PRO A 337 34.50 0.12 -12.60
CA PRO A 337 34.28 0.45 -11.20
C PRO A 337 34.94 1.77 -10.84
N GLY A 338 34.21 2.68 -10.19
CA GLY A 338 34.76 3.97 -9.80
C GLY A 338 33.74 4.92 -9.15
N ARG A 339 34.22 6.08 -8.71
CA ARG A 339 33.38 7.10 -8.05
C ARG A 339 32.28 7.65 -8.97
N ARG A 340 32.56 7.76 -10.28
CA ARG A 340 31.58 8.24 -11.27
C ARG A 340 30.40 7.29 -11.41
N LEU A 341 30.66 5.98 -11.46
CA LEU A 341 29.62 4.94 -11.50
C LEU A 341 28.70 5.03 -10.28
N ARG A 342 29.28 5.09 -9.07
CA ARG A 342 28.52 5.22 -7.82
C ARG A 342 27.67 6.50 -7.82
N LEU A 343 28.28 7.63 -8.18
CA LEU A 343 27.58 8.92 -8.22
C LEU A 343 26.36 8.86 -9.12
N ILE A 344 26.48 8.32 -10.33
CA ILE A 344 25.38 8.24 -11.29
C ILE A 344 24.34 7.21 -10.83
N ALA A 345 24.74 5.96 -10.59
CA ALA A 345 23.83 4.87 -10.27
C ALA A 345 23.00 5.14 -9.01
N ARG A 346 23.65 5.63 -7.95
CA ARG A 346 22.98 5.91 -6.67
C ARG A 346 22.12 7.16 -6.73
N SER A 347 22.55 8.20 -7.46
CA SER A 347 21.73 9.40 -7.64
C SER A 347 20.47 9.10 -8.44
N ILE A 348 20.57 8.29 -9.52
CA ILE A 348 19.40 7.82 -10.27
C ILE A 348 18.42 7.08 -9.35
N TYR A 349 18.92 6.19 -8.49
CA TYR A 349 18.09 5.48 -7.53
C TYR A 349 17.38 6.41 -6.54
N VAL A 350 18.09 7.38 -5.96
CA VAL A 350 17.50 8.34 -5.01
C VAL A 350 16.46 9.24 -5.69
N VAL A 351 16.72 9.68 -6.92
CA VAL A 351 15.75 10.45 -7.72
C VAL A 351 14.53 9.58 -8.06
N PHE A 352 14.74 8.31 -8.40
CA PHE A 352 13.67 7.36 -8.68
C PHE A 352 12.77 7.13 -7.46
N THR A 353 13.34 6.88 -6.28
CA THR A 353 12.54 6.72 -5.05
C THR A 353 11.81 8.01 -4.69
N GLY A 354 12.45 9.18 -4.85
CA GLY A 354 11.81 10.49 -4.66
C GLY A 354 10.66 10.76 -5.64
N TYR A 355 10.84 10.42 -6.92
CA TYR A 355 9.81 10.54 -7.96
C TYR A 355 8.63 9.60 -7.72
N LEU A 356 8.87 8.42 -7.13
CA LEU A 356 7.80 7.49 -6.78
C LEU A 356 7.01 7.89 -5.54
N VAL A 357 7.45 8.88 -4.75
CA VAL A 357 6.74 9.31 -3.54
C VAL A 357 5.27 9.68 -3.77
N PRO A 358 4.89 10.48 -4.80
CA PRO A 358 3.49 10.75 -5.10
C PRO A 358 2.67 9.49 -5.42
N PHE A 359 3.29 8.47 -6.01
CA PHE A 359 2.66 7.19 -6.33
C PHE A 359 2.57 6.27 -5.09
N GLY A 360 3.60 6.21 -4.25
CA GLY A 360 3.62 5.48 -2.98
C GLY A 360 2.69 6.09 -1.93
N LEU A 361 2.52 7.42 -1.93
CA LEU A 361 1.49 8.12 -1.17
C LEU A 361 0.09 7.66 -1.58
N ASN A 362 -0.13 7.35 -2.86
CA ASN A 362 -1.41 6.80 -3.35
C ASN A 362 -1.60 5.31 -3.00
N SER A 363 -0.51 4.55 -2.80
CA SER A 363 -0.55 3.14 -2.38
C SER A 363 -0.76 2.96 -0.87
N VAL A 364 -0.26 3.90 -0.04
CA VAL A 364 -0.45 3.90 1.43
C VAL A 364 -1.66 4.76 1.84
N ASN A 365 -2.13 5.65 0.98
CA ASN A 365 -3.37 6.38 1.13
C ASN A 365 -4.14 6.36 -0.19
N LEU A 366 -5.08 5.42 -0.34
CA LEU A 366 -6.09 5.44 -1.39
C LEU A 366 -7.11 6.57 -1.11
N LYS A 367 -6.65 7.82 -1.07
CA LYS A 367 -7.43 9.00 -0.70
C LYS A 367 -6.92 10.21 -1.48
N HIS A 368 -7.69 10.58 -2.51
CA HIS A 368 -7.78 11.85 -3.27
C HIS A 368 -7.34 11.76 -4.75
N GLY A 369 -8.34 11.58 -5.64
CA GLY A 369 -8.27 12.03 -7.02
C GLY A 369 -9.07 13.33 -7.16
N ALA A 370 -8.53 14.31 -7.87
CA ALA A 370 -9.25 15.49 -8.33
C ALA A 370 -9.63 15.24 -9.80
N PHE A 371 -10.91 15.30 -10.14
CA PHE A 371 -11.36 15.23 -11.53
C PHE A 371 -12.39 16.32 -11.83
N ILE A 372 -12.14 17.03 -12.93
CA ILE A 372 -13.02 18.03 -13.53
C ILE A 372 -14.05 17.24 -14.34
N GLY A 373 -15.32 17.29 -13.93
CA GLY A 373 -16.41 16.57 -14.60
C GLY A 373 -16.74 17.19 -15.96
N LEU A 374 -16.70 16.35 -17.01
CA LEU A 374 -17.41 16.62 -18.25
C LEU A 374 -18.80 15.97 -18.16
N HIS A 375 -19.85 16.74 -18.45
CA HIS A 375 -21.17 16.19 -18.76
C HIS A 375 -21.12 15.63 -20.18
N VAL A 376 -21.14 14.31 -20.31
CA VAL A 376 -21.18 13.60 -21.59
C VAL A 376 -22.60 13.06 -21.79
N GLY A 377 -23.15 13.24 -22.99
CA GLY A 377 -24.43 12.69 -23.40
C GLY A 377 -24.50 11.16 -23.26
N GLN A 378 -25.70 10.63 -23.12
CA GLN A 378 -26.04 9.24 -22.77
C GLN A 378 -25.13 8.15 -23.39
N VAL A 379 -24.17 7.62 -22.63
CA VAL A 379 -23.49 6.37 -22.99
C VAL A 379 -24.31 5.19 -22.46
N ILE A 380 -24.69 4.26 -23.33
CA ILE A 380 -25.53 3.09 -23.02
C ILE A 380 -24.63 1.86 -22.83
N LEU A 381 -24.80 1.15 -21.71
CA LEU A 381 -24.01 -0.01 -21.32
C LEU A 381 -24.91 -1.18 -20.95
N LEU A 382 -24.66 -2.34 -21.55
CA LEU A 382 -25.49 -3.54 -21.35
C LEU A 382 -24.79 -4.53 -20.41
N GLU A 383 -25.04 -4.42 -19.11
CA GLU A 383 -24.29 -5.14 -18.06
C GLU A 383 -24.72 -6.61 -17.89
N SER A 384 -23.79 -7.54 -17.77
CA SER A 384 -24.05 -8.91 -17.28
C SER A 384 -23.17 -9.13 -16.05
N GLY A 385 -23.60 -9.87 -15.03
CA GLY A 385 -22.90 -10.06 -13.75
C GLY A 385 -21.51 -10.75 -13.81
N THR A 386 -20.79 -10.64 -14.92
CA THR A 386 -19.47 -11.21 -15.20
C THR A 386 -18.33 -10.34 -14.66
N ILE A 387 -17.18 -10.97 -14.45
CA ILE A 387 -15.95 -10.34 -13.92
C ILE A 387 -15.35 -9.25 -14.83
N TYR A 388 -15.70 -9.27 -16.12
CA TYR A 388 -15.16 -8.35 -17.13
C TYR A 388 -15.78 -6.95 -17.05
N TRP A 389 -16.93 -6.80 -16.38
CA TRP A 389 -17.59 -5.50 -16.18
C TRP A 389 -16.94 -4.62 -15.12
N ARG A 390 -16.21 -5.22 -14.18
CA ARG A 390 -15.54 -4.49 -13.11
C ARG A 390 -14.61 -3.40 -13.66
N ARG A 391 -13.77 -3.74 -14.64
CA ARG A 391 -12.81 -2.78 -15.23
C ARG A 391 -13.50 -1.64 -15.97
N VAL A 392 -14.64 -1.90 -16.61
CA VAL A 392 -15.43 -0.86 -17.28
C VAL A 392 -15.99 0.10 -16.24
N ARG A 393 -16.53 -0.41 -15.12
CA ARG A 393 -17.03 0.46 -14.02
C ARG A 393 -15.94 1.21 -13.28
N GLU A 394 -14.75 0.63 -13.14
CA GLU A 394 -13.56 1.33 -12.63
C GLU A 394 -13.20 2.50 -13.55
N ALA A 395 -13.17 2.29 -14.87
CA ALA A 395 -12.95 3.35 -15.85
C ALA A 395 -14.02 4.45 -15.80
N LEU A 396 -15.30 4.09 -15.69
CA LEU A 396 -16.39 5.07 -15.57
C LEU A 396 -16.32 5.89 -14.28
N THR A 397 -15.94 5.25 -13.17
CA THR A 397 -15.72 5.93 -11.90
C THR A 397 -14.55 6.92 -12.01
N GLU A 398 -13.46 6.49 -12.66
CA GLU A 398 -12.25 7.29 -12.83
C GLU A 398 -12.47 8.51 -13.74
N LEU A 399 -13.28 8.34 -14.78
CA LEU A 399 -13.64 9.40 -15.72
C LEU A 399 -14.79 10.28 -15.23
N ASP A 400 -15.35 10.01 -14.04
CA ASP A 400 -16.55 10.68 -13.50
C ASP A 400 -17.68 10.73 -14.55
N LEU A 401 -17.98 9.60 -15.19
CA LEU A 401 -19.01 9.51 -16.22
C LEU A 401 -20.36 9.07 -15.64
N SER A 402 -21.44 9.65 -16.16
CA SER A 402 -22.80 9.12 -15.95
C SER A 402 -23.20 8.30 -17.15
N VAL A 403 -23.77 7.12 -16.90
CA VAL A 403 -24.09 6.15 -17.95
C VAL A 403 -25.44 5.51 -17.70
N GLU A 404 -26.08 5.07 -18.77
CA GLU A 404 -27.30 4.26 -18.69
C GLU A 404 -26.92 2.79 -18.70
N ILE A 405 -27.37 2.04 -17.69
CA ILE A 405 -27.09 0.62 -17.53
C ILE A 405 -28.36 -0.19 -17.78
N PHE A 406 -28.23 -1.19 -18.65
CA PHE A 406 -29.27 -2.16 -18.99
C PHE A 406 -28.81 -3.55 -18.55
N PRO A 407 -29.30 -4.06 -17.41
CA PRO A 407 -28.83 -5.35 -16.89
C PRO A 407 -29.32 -6.56 -17.72
N CYS A 408 -28.44 -7.53 -17.92
CA CYS A 408 -28.59 -8.70 -18.79
C CYS A 408 -28.26 -10.00 -18.01
N PRO A 409 -28.92 -10.28 -16.87
CA PRO A 409 -28.66 -11.49 -16.10
C PRO A 409 -28.94 -12.74 -16.95
N LYS A 410 -28.36 -13.89 -16.59
CA LYS A 410 -28.70 -15.17 -17.25
C LYS A 410 -30.19 -15.45 -17.07
N GLY A 411 -30.89 -15.71 -18.18
CA GLY A 411 -32.35 -15.87 -18.20
C GLY A 411 -33.14 -14.64 -18.63
N SER A 412 -32.51 -13.45 -18.69
CA SER A 412 -33.13 -12.28 -19.32
C SER A 412 -33.31 -12.50 -20.83
N VAL A 413 -34.40 -12.02 -21.40
CA VAL A 413 -34.64 -12.10 -22.85
C VAL A 413 -34.47 -10.74 -23.52
N ARG A 414 -34.87 -9.66 -22.85
CA ARG A 414 -35.07 -8.34 -23.48
C ARG A 414 -33.78 -7.61 -23.78
N HIS A 415 -32.99 -7.35 -22.75
CA HIS A 415 -31.73 -6.63 -22.92
C HIS A 415 -30.70 -7.51 -23.67
N ARG A 416 -30.79 -8.83 -23.56
CA ARG A 416 -30.00 -9.77 -24.36
C ARG A 416 -30.39 -9.74 -25.85
N GLU A 417 -31.67 -9.61 -26.18
CA GLU A 417 -32.11 -9.42 -27.56
C GLU A 417 -31.65 -8.07 -28.13
N MET A 418 -31.65 -7.01 -27.32
CA MET A 418 -31.09 -5.70 -27.70
C MET A 418 -29.61 -5.82 -28.10
N VAL A 419 -28.81 -6.58 -27.36
CA VAL A 419 -27.39 -6.83 -27.68
C VAL A 419 -27.25 -7.63 -28.98
N ARG A 420 -28.10 -8.64 -29.19
CA ARG A 420 -28.11 -9.41 -30.45
C ARG A 420 -28.46 -8.54 -31.66
N ARG A 421 -29.45 -7.64 -31.52
CA ARG A 421 -29.85 -6.71 -32.58
C ARG A 421 -28.79 -5.65 -32.88
N LEU A 422 -28.16 -5.08 -31.85
CA LEU A 422 -27.22 -3.95 -31.99
C LEU A 422 -25.79 -4.36 -32.29
N GLY A 423 -25.33 -5.52 -31.80
CA GLY A 423 -23.94 -5.95 -32.00
C GLY A 423 -23.78 -7.32 -32.68
N GLY A 424 -24.88 -8.02 -32.99
CA GLY A 424 -24.87 -9.26 -33.78
C GLY A 424 -24.49 -10.52 -33.00
N ARG A 425 -23.96 -10.41 -31.78
CA ARG A 425 -23.63 -11.55 -30.91
C ARG A 425 -23.90 -11.27 -29.44
N GLU A 426 -24.30 -12.29 -28.70
CA GLU A 426 -24.61 -12.20 -27.27
C GLU A 426 -23.33 -12.25 -26.42
N GLN A 427 -22.56 -11.16 -26.49
CA GLN A 427 -21.29 -11.01 -25.78
C GLN A 427 -21.33 -9.79 -24.84
N PHE A 428 -20.70 -9.92 -23.67
CA PHE A 428 -20.68 -8.91 -22.62
C PHE A 428 -19.26 -8.71 -22.07
N PRO A 429 -18.81 -7.48 -21.78
CA PRO A 429 -19.55 -6.21 -21.89
C PRO A 429 -19.82 -5.75 -23.34
N PHE A 430 -20.88 -4.95 -23.50
CA PHE A 430 -21.22 -4.27 -24.75
C PHE A 430 -21.55 -2.81 -24.47
N LEU A 431 -20.89 -1.92 -25.22
CA LEU A 431 -21.02 -0.46 -25.15
C LEU A 431 -21.72 0.03 -26.41
N VAL A 432 -22.67 0.95 -26.23
CA VAL A 432 -23.25 1.76 -27.30
C VAL A 432 -23.08 3.22 -26.91
N ASP A 433 -22.41 3.98 -27.77
CA ASP A 433 -22.17 5.39 -27.60
C ASP A 433 -22.90 6.20 -28.68
N PRO A 434 -24.12 6.70 -28.39
CA PRO A 434 -24.89 7.56 -29.27
C PRO A 434 -24.17 8.85 -29.68
N ASN A 435 -23.25 9.38 -28.86
CA ASN A 435 -22.58 10.65 -29.18
C ASN A 435 -21.64 10.51 -30.37
N THR A 436 -21.09 9.31 -30.59
CA THR A 436 -20.16 9.00 -31.68
C THR A 436 -20.74 8.02 -32.69
N GLY A 437 -21.90 7.42 -32.40
CA GLY A 437 -22.49 6.33 -33.18
C GLY A 437 -21.71 5.00 -33.05
N THR A 438 -20.80 4.89 -32.08
CA THR A 438 -19.93 3.72 -31.92
C THR A 438 -20.61 2.63 -31.08
N SER A 439 -20.51 1.38 -31.50
CA SER A 439 -20.82 0.22 -30.66
C SER A 439 -19.64 -0.74 -30.64
N MET A 440 -19.34 -1.33 -29.48
CA MET A 440 -18.20 -2.22 -29.34
C MET A 440 -18.32 -3.23 -28.22
N TYR A 441 -17.58 -4.32 -28.39
CA TYR A 441 -17.38 -5.38 -27.42
C TYR A 441 -16.03 -5.23 -26.73
N GLU A 442 -15.72 -6.17 -25.86
CA GLU A 442 -14.44 -6.32 -25.16
C GLU A 442 -14.17 -5.23 -24.12
N SER A 443 -14.07 -5.68 -22.87
CA SER A 443 -13.85 -4.79 -21.71
C SER A 443 -12.59 -3.92 -21.84
N SER A 444 -11.52 -4.43 -22.45
CA SER A 444 -10.27 -3.67 -22.65
C SER A 444 -10.41 -2.58 -23.70
N ASP A 445 -11.15 -2.84 -24.78
CA ASP A 445 -11.31 -1.90 -25.89
C ASP A 445 -12.30 -0.81 -25.51
N ILE A 446 -13.38 -1.18 -24.81
CA ILE A 446 -14.31 -0.23 -24.17
C ILE A 446 -13.55 0.73 -23.24
N VAL A 447 -12.68 0.22 -22.38
CA VAL A 447 -11.89 1.05 -21.47
C VAL A 447 -10.97 2.00 -22.24
N LYS A 448 -10.23 1.52 -23.24
CA LYS A 448 -9.38 2.40 -24.07
C LYS A 448 -10.19 3.49 -24.77
N TYR A 449 -11.32 3.11 -25.36
CA TYR A 449 -12.24 4.02 -26.03
C TYR A 449 -12.74 5.12 -25.10
N LEU A 450 -13.21 4.77 -23.90
CA LEU A 450 -13.72 5.75 -22.93
C LEU A 450 -12.64 6.77 -22.52
N PHE A 451 -11.40 6.34 -22.32
CA PHE A 451 -10.30 7.26 -22.00
C PHE A 451 -9.89 8.13 -23.19
N GLN A 452 -9.88 7.59 -24.40
CA GLN A 452 -9.57 8.36 -25.60
C GLN A 452 -10.65 9.41 -25.90
N GLN A 453 -11.92 9.03 -25.78
CA GLN A 453 -13.05 9.89 -26.16
C GLN A 453 -13.45 10.87 -25.05
N TYR A 454 -13.40 10.44 -23.78
CA TYR A 454 -13.94 11.18 -22.65
C TYR A 454 -12.90 11.52 -21.57
N GLY A 455 -11.65 11.10 -21.71
CA GLY A 455 -10.58 11.34 -20.74
C GLY A 455 -9.99 12.75 -20.74
N GLY A 456 -10.28 13.59 -21.74
CA GLY A 456 -9.74 14.94 -21.85
C GLY A 456 -8.20 14.93 -21.83
N LYS A 457 -7.58 15.46 -20.75
CA LYS A 457 -6.11 15.44 -20.55
C LYS A 457 -5.56 14.06 -20.16
N LYS A 458 -6.41 13.11 -19.80
CA LYS A 458 -6.08 11.75 -19.40
C LYS A 458 -6.51 10.77 -20.49
N SER A 459 -5.75 10.73 -21.58
CA SER A 459 -6.08 9.91 -22.77
C SER A 459 -5.78 8.41 -22.60
N SER A 460 -5.23 7.99 -21.46
CA SER A 460 -4.85 6.60 -21.20
C SER A 460 -5.31 6.10 -19.83
N PRO A 461 -5.75 4.82 -19.74
CA PRO A 461 -5.99 4.08 -18.50
C PRO A 461 -4.93 4.27 -17.41
N SER A 462 -5.34 4.29 -16.15
CA SER A 462 -4.40 4.18 -15.02
C SER A 462 -3.65 2.84 -15.03
N PHE A 463 -2.37 2.87 -14.64
CA PHE A 463 -1.48 1.69 -14.62
C PHE A 463 -2.09 0.54 -13.82
N GLY A 464 -2.10 -0.68 -14.38
CA GLY A 464 -2.66 -1.87 -13.76
C GLY A 464 -4.17 -2.10 -13.97
N MET A 465 -4.94 -1.14 -14.50
CA MET A 465 -6.38 -1.34 -14.76
C MET A 465 -6.65 -2.42 -15.83
N LEU A 466 -5.76 -2.56 -16.82
CA LEU A 466 -5.87 -3.59 -17.86
C LEU A 466 -5.27 -4.94 -17.43
N GLU A 467 -4.36 -4.98 -16.45
CA GLU A 467 -3.59 -6.18 -16.06
C GLU A 467 -4.15 -6.87 -14.79
N SER A 468 -4.79 -6.13 -13.87
CA SER A 468 -5.16 -6.61 -12.52
C SER A 468 -6.44 -7.46 -12.43
N THR A 469 -7.33 -7.38 -13.43
CA THR A 469 -8.68 -7.97 -13.33
C THR A 469 -8.70 -9.50 -13.47
N LEU A 470 -7.73 -10.09 -14.18
CA LEU A 470 -7.69 -11.55 -14.39
C LEU A 470 -7.27 -12.33 -13.14
N LEU A 471 -6.40 -11.75 -12.30
CA LEU A 471 -5.85 -12.43 -11.12
C LEU A 471 -6.72 -12.30 -9.86
N THR A 472 -7.52 -11.23 -9.71
CA THR A 472 -8.23 -10.92 -8.46
C THR A 472 -9.75 -10.73 -8.61
N GLY A 473 -10.28 -10.67 -9.83
CA GLY A 473 -11.68 -10.31 -10.10
C GLY A 473 -12.73 -11.36 -9.73
N TRP A 474 -12.36 -12.64 -9.61
CA TRP A 474 -13.30 -13.76 -9.43
C TRP A 474 -13.58 -14.11 -7.96
N VAL A 475 -12.66 -13.81 -7.05
CA VAL A 475 -12.74 -14.21 -5.63
C VAL A 475 -13.99 -13.66 -4.92
N PRO A 476 -14.35 -12.37 -5.05
CA PRO A 476 -15.56 -11.85 -4.41
C PRO A 476 -16.88 -12.41 -4.98
N THR A 477 -16.86 -12.86 -6.24
CA THR A 477 -18.06 -13.40 -6.93
C THR A 477 -18.33 -14.85 -6.53
N LEU A 478 -17.30 -15.66 -6.34
CA LEU A 478 -17.45 -17.02 -5.79
C LEU A 478 -17.94 -17.02 -4.34
N LEU A 479 -17.43 -16.11 -3.50
CA LEU A 479 -17.82 -16.01 -2.09
C LEU A 479 -19.29 -15.58 -1.90
N ARG A 480 -19.96 -15.08 -2.95
CA ARG A 480 -21.35 -14.60 -2.92
C ARG A 480 -22.32 -15.47 -3.73
N ALA A 481 -21.96 -16.73 -4.00
CA ALA A 481 -22.81 -17.75 -4.61
C ALA A 481 -23.54 -17.31 -5.91
N GLY A 482 -22.94 -16.40 -6.69
CA GLY A 482 -23.50 -15.99 -7.98
C GLY A 482 -24.68 -15.00 -7.93
N ARG A 483 -24.93 -14.34 -6.79
CA ARG A 483 -25.88 -13.20 -6.72
C ARG A 483 -25.56 -12.15 -7.79
N GLY A 484 -26.58 -11.61 -8.46
CA GLY A 484 -26.44 -10.68 -9.58
C GLY A 484 -26.25 -11.33 -10.96
N MET A 485 -26.08 -12.66 -11.06
CA MET A 485 -25.79 -13.33 -12.34
C MET A 485 -27.00 -13.95 -13.03
N THR A 486 -28.08 -14.22 -12.31
CA THR A 486 -29.29 -14.89 -12.80
C THR A 486 -30.51 -14.02 -12.56
N LEU A 487 -31.47 -14.07 -13.47
CA LEU A 487 -32.74 -13.37 -13.32
C LEU A 487 -33.47 -13.93 -12.11
N TRP A 488 -34.02 -13.04 -11.28
CA TRP A 488 -34.88 -13.44 -10.17
C TRP A 488 -36.20 -13.98 -10.71
N GLU A 489 -36.64 -15.14 -10.21
CA GLU A 489 -37.81 -15.85 -10.76
C GLU A 489 -39.10 -15.01 -10.72
N ASN A 490 -39.23 -14.15 -9.72
CA ASN A 490 -40.39 -13.27 -9.54
C ASN A 490 -40.15 -11.85 -10.07
N ALA A 491 -39.12 -11.59 -10.87
CA ALA A 491 -38.89 -10.27 -11.45
C ALA A 491 -40.08 -9.83 -12.31
N VAL A 492 -40.48 -8.56 -12.19
CA VAL A 492 -41.66 -8.03 -12.88
C VAL A 492 -41.50 -8.09 -14.40
N LYS A 493 -42.57 -8.54 -15.09
CA LYS A 493 -42.60 -8.65 -16.56
C LYS A 493 -42.80 -7.31 -17.26
N GLU A 494 -43.16 -6.21 -16.63
CA GLU A 494 -43.24 -4.91 -17.31
C GLU A 494 -42.25 -3.92 -16.70
N LEU A 495 -41.43 -3.28 -17.55
CA LEU A 495 -40.42 -2.35 -17.07
C LEU A 495 -41.08 -1.05 -16.59
N PRO A 496 -40.51 -0.40 -15.55
CA PRO A 496 -40.94 0.93 -15.16
C PRO A 496 -40.84 1.92 -16.33
N ARG A 497 -41.75 2.92 -16.37
CA ARG A 497 -41.81 3.92 -17.45
C ARG A 497 -40.57 4.80 -17.51
N GLY A 498 -39.94 5.07 -16.37
CA GLY A 498 -38.68 5.79 -16.23
C GLY A 498 -37.55 4.92 -15.66
N LYS A 499 -36.30 5.24 -16.03
CA LYS A 499 -35.12 4.60 -15.45
C LYS A 499 -34.94 5.05 -14.01
N LEU A 500 -34.51 4.14 -13.14
CA LEU A 500 -34.10 4.50 -11.79
C LEU A 500 -32.75 5.22 -11.84
N GLU A 501 -32.41 6.04 -10.85
CA GLU A 501 -31.08 6.65 -10.74
C GLU A 501 -30.36 6.11 -9.50
N LEU A 502 -29.11 5.68 -9.70
CA LEU A 502 -28.26 5.15 -8.64
C LEU A 502 -26.97 5.97 -8.54
N PHE A 503 -26.78 6.65 -7.41
CA PHE A 503 -25.51 7.25 -7.04
C PHE A 503 -24.62 6.20 -6.40
N SER A 504 -23.45 5.95 -7.01
CA SER A 504 -22.58 4.82 -6.66
C SER A 504 -21.15 5.02 -7.16
N TYR A 505 -20.21 4.19 -6.70
CA TYR A 505 -18.89 4.01 -7.34
C TYR A 505 -18.45 2.55 -7.21
N GLU A 506 -17.52 2.09 -8.04
CA GLU A 506 -17.24 0.64 -8.15
C GLU A 506 -16.73 0.02 -6.84
N ASN A 507 -15.82 0.72 -6.15
CA ASN A 507 -15.19 0.24 -4.92
C ASN A 507 -16.09 0.32 -3.67
N ASN A 508 -17.38 0.69 -3.79
CA ASN A 508 -18.31 0.69 -2.67
C ASN A 508 -19.02 -0.68 -2.54
N PRO A 509 -18.81 -1.44 -1.45
CA PRO A 509 -19.39 -2.78 -1.28
C PRO A 509 -20.92 -2.75 -1.14
N ASN A 510 -21.48 -1.72 -0.48
CA ASN A 510 -22.92 -1.59 -0.28
C ASN A 510 -23.62 -1.27 -1.60
N ALA A 511 -23.00 -0.41 -2.42
CA ALA A 511 -23.53 -0.05 -3.72
C ALA A 511 -23.43 -1.20 -4.73
N ARG A 512 -22.43 -2.08 -4.59
CA ARG A 512 -22.37 -3.34 -5.34
C ARG A 512 -23.59 -4.22 -5.07
N ILE A 513 -24.03 -4.34 -3.82
CA ILE A 513 -25.22 -5.14 -3.46
C ILE A 513 -26.47 -4.57 -4.12
N VAL A 514 -26.61 -3.25 -4.18
CA VAL A 514 -27.73 -2.59 -4.88
C VAL A 514 -27.68 -2.86 -6.39
N ARG A 515 -26.50 -2.78 -7.02
CA ARG A 515 -26.33 -3.14 -8.45
C ARG A 515 -26.66 -4.61 -8.72
N GLU A 516 -26.27 -5.52 -7.83
CA GLU A 516 -26.63 -6.94 -7.91
C GLU A 516 -28.16 -7.13 -7.87
N ALA A 517 -28.87 -6.41 -6.98
CA ALA A 517 -30.33 -6.46 -6.92
C ALA A 517 -31.02 -5.87 -8.17
N LEU A 518 -30.53 -4.73 -8.69
CA LEU A 518 -31.02 -4.16 -9.95
C LEU A 518 -30.81 -5.12 -11.13
N CYS A 519 -29.69 -5.85 -11.12
CA CYS A 519 -29.40 -6.85 -12.15
C CYS A 519 -30.30 -8.08 -12.04
N GLU A 520 -30.52 -8.60 -10.83
CA GLU A 520 -31.43 -9.73 -10.58
C GLU A 520 -32.87 -9.40 -11.01
N LEU A 521 -33.30 -8.15 -10.89
CA LEU A 521 -34.64 -7.70 -11.30
C LEU A 521 -34.72 -7.17 -12.74
N GLU A 522 -33.63 -7.23 -13.51
CA GLU A 522 -33.53 -6.71 -14.89
C GLU A 522 -33.95 -5.23 -15.01
N LEU A 523 -33.71 -4.41 -13.99
CA LEU A 523 -34.17 -3.00 -13.95
C LEU A 523 -33.14 -2.06 -14.59
N PRO A 524 -33.49 -1.29 -15.63
CA PRO A 524 -32.59 -0.31 -16.23
C PRO A 524 -32.46 0.92 -15.33
N TYR A 525 -31.24 1.43 -15.22
CA TYR A 525 -30.94 2.55 -14.33
C TYR A 525 -29.84 3.47 -14.89
N ILE A 526 -29.87 4.72 -14.47
CA ILE A 526 -28.80 5.70 -14.69
C ILE A 526 -27.81 5.56 -13.54
N LEU A 527 -26.56 5.22 -13.85
CA LEU A 527 -25.47 5.21 -12.90
C LEU A 527 -24.86 6.61 -12.82
N GLN A 528 -25.00 7.26 -11.67
CA GLN A 528 -24.29 8.48 -11.32
C GLN A 528 -23.02 8.10 -10.55
N ASN A 529 -21.86 8.15 -11.21
CA ASN A 529 -20.60 7.86 -10.53
C ASN A 529 -20.27 8.98 -9.53
N VAL A 530 -20.09 8.62 -8.26
CA VAL A 530 -19.71 9.53 -7.17
C VAL A 530 -18.42 9.02 -6.53
N GLY A 531 -17.38 8.90 -7.37
CA GLY A 531 -16.03 8.63 -6.89
C GLY A 531 -15.52 9.75 -5.98
N ARG A 532 -14.48 9.48 -5.19
CA ARG A 532 -13.86 10.50 -4.34
C ARG A 532 -13.33 11.65 -5.20
N GLY A 533 -13.90 12.85 -5.02
CA GLY A 533 -13.57 14.04 -5.82
C GLY A 533 -14.45 14.25 -7.05
N SER A 534 -15.51 13.45 -7.24
CA SER A 534 -16.52 13.63 -8.29
C SER A 534 -17.28 14.95 -8.13
N THR A 535 -17.55 15.60 -9.26
CA THR A 535 -18.40 16.81 -9.31
C THR A 535 -19.85 16.51 -8.92
N ARG A 536 -20.30 15.26 -9.08
CA ARG A 536 -21.65 14.79 -8.73
C ARG A 536 -21.85 14.56 -7.25
N ALA A 537 -20.79 14.58 -6.43
CA ALA A 537 -20.94 14.57 -4.98
C ALA A 537 -21.77 15.77 -4.51
N LYS A 538 -21.57 16.95 -5.11
CA LYS A 538 -22.37 18.13 -4.80
C LYS A 538 -23.85 17.94 -5.12
N LEU A 539 -24.15 17.35 -6.29
CA LEU A 539 -25.52 17.01 -6.68
C LEU A 539 -26.16 16.02 -5.70
N LEU A 540 -25.42 14.99 -5.27
CA LEU A 540 -25.89 14.04 -4.27
C LEU A 540 -26.19 14.72 -2.93
N TYR A 541 -25.32 15.64 -2.49
CA TYR A 541 -25.53 16.41 -1.27
C TYR A 541 -26.77 17.29 -1.34
N GLU A 542 -27.00 17.98 -2.47
CA GLU A 542 -28.18 18.81 -2.68
C GLU A 542 -29.48 17.99 -2.65
N ILE A 543 -29.45 16.74 -3.14
CA ILE A 543 -30.64 15.88 -3.20
C ILE A 543 -30.89 15.14 -1.88
N SER A 544 -29.84 14.66 -1.21
CA SER A 544 -29.94 13.74 -0.08
C SER A 544 -29.59 14.36 1.28
N GLY A 545 -28.96 15.53 1.30
CA GLY A 545 -28.36 16.13 2.49
C GLY A 545 -27.06 15.43 2.96
N SER A 546 -26.59 14.43 2.20
CA SER A 546 -25.42 13.62 2.52
C SER A 546 -24.57 13.32 1.27
N ASN A 547 -23.32 12.93 1.45
CA ASN A 547 -22.46 12.42 0.37
C ASN A 547 -22.35 10.89 0.40
N GLU A 548 -23.22 10.23 1.16
CA GLU A 548 -23.21 8.77 1.31
C GLU A 548 -23.82 8.05 0.11
N VAL A 549 -23.15 6.98 -0.31
CA VAL A 549 -23.59 6.07 -1.37
C VAL A 549 -23.64 4.63 -0.85
N PRO A 550 -24.56 3.77 -1.33
CA PRO A 550 -25.49 4.00 -2.44
C PRO A 550 -26.67 4.91 -2.08
N TYR A 551 -27.09 5.74 -3.04
CA TYR A 551 -28.34 6.48 -2.96
C TYR A 551 -29.18 6.20 -4.21
N LEU A 552 -30.40 5.73 -4.02
CA LEU A 552 -31.33 5.39 -5.10
C LEU A 552 -32.44 6.45 -5.18
N ILE A 553 -32.72 6.90 -6.40
CA ILE A 553 -33.90 7.72 -6.73
C ILE A 553 -34.75 6.92 -7.70
N ASP A 554 -36.01 6.70 -7.34
CA ASP A 554 -36.99 6.07 -8.21
C ASP A 554 -38.02 7.11 -8.65
N GLY A 555 -37.86 7.60 -9.87
CA GLY A 555 -38.79 8.57 -10.47
C GLY A 555 -40.19 8.00 -10.74
N ASN A 556 -40.36 6.68 -10.73
CA ASN A 556 -41.65 6.03 -10.99
C ASN A 556 -42.56 6.06 -9.76
N THR A 557 -41.98 6.03 -8.57
CA THR A 557 -42.71 6.01 -7.29
C THR A 557 -42.48 7.27 -6.46
N GLY A 558 -41.50 8.11 -6.82
CA GLY A 558 -41.07 9.29 -6.07
C GLY A 558 -40.15 8.98 -4.89
N VAL A 559 -39.74 7.72 -4.72
CA VAL A 559 -38.95 7.25 -3.57
C VAL A 559 -37.48 7.65 -3.70
N LYS A 560 -36.88 8.12 -2.60
CA LYS A 560 -35.45 8.44 -2.48
C LYS A 560 -34.86 7.81 -1.22
N ILE A 561 -33.84 6.96 -1.34
CA ILE A 561 -33.31 6.13 -0.23
C ILE A 561 -31.78 6.07 -0.26
N GLY A 562 -31.12 6.28 0.89
CA GLY A 562 -29.64 6.24 1.03
C GLY A 562 -29.07 5.03 1.79
N ASP A 563 -29.91 4.13 2.31
CA ASP A 563 -29.45 2.91 3.00
C ASP A 563 -29.57 1.69 2.09
N TYR A 564 -28.48 0.97 1.87
CA TYR A 564 -28.44 -0.14 0.92
C TYR A 564 -29.39 -1.29 1.27
N LYS A 565 -29.62 -1.58 2.55
CA LYS A 565 -30.56 -2.65 2.96
C LYS A 565 -31.98 -2.22 2.65
N LYS A 566 -32.32 -0.97 2.96
CA LYS A 566 -33.62 -0.39 2.62
C LYS A 566 -33.84 -0.34 1.12
N ILE A 567 -32.83 0.04 0.35
CA ILE A 567 -32.88 0.05 -1.12
C ILE A 567 -33.17 -1.36 -1.66
N VAL A 568 -32.41 -2.37 -1.22
CA VAL A 568 -32.59 -3.75 -1.69
C VAL A 568 -33.99 -4.26 -1.33
N SER A 569 -34.42 -4.09 -0.08
CA SER A 569 -35.78 -4.49 0.34
C SER A 569 -36.85 -3.79 -0.48
N TYR A 570 -36.71 -2.49 -0.71
CA TYR A 570 -37.62 -1.69 -1.54
C TYR A 570 -37.69 -2.22 -2.98
N LEU A 571 -36.54 -2.48 -3.61
CA LEU A 571 -36.47 -2.96 -4.99
C LEU A 571 -37.20 -4.30 -5.15
N PHE A 572 -36.94 -5.26 -4.26
CA PHE A 572 -37.63 -6.54 -4.31
C PHE A 572 -39.11 -6.44 -3.94
N GLN A 573 -39.51 -5.59 -2.99
CA GLN A 573 -40.92 -5.42 -2.67
C GLN A 573 -41.73 -4.75 -3.78
N THR A 574 -41.12 -3.80 -4.50
CA THR A 574 -41.80 -2.98 -5.50
C THR A 574 -41.77 -3.59 -6.89
N TYR A 575 -40.67 -4.27 -7.23
CA TYR A 575 -40.39 -4.77 -8.57
C TYR A 575 -40.26 -6.30 -8.63
N SER A 576 -40.78 -7.01 -7.63
CA SER A 576 -41.06 -8.45 -7.75
C SER A 576 -42.55 -8.73 -7.55
N PHE A 577 -43.05 -9.79 -8.20
CA PHE A 577 -44.41 -10.25 -7.95
C PHE A 577 -44.53 -10.76 -6.51
N ALA A 578 -45.56 -10.32 -5.79
CA ALA A 578 -45.93 -10.95 -4.53
C ALA A 578 -46.23 -12.43 -4.83
N SER A 579 -45.50 -13.34 -4.18
CA SER A 579 -45.84 -14.75 -4.14
C SER A 579 -47.19 -14.89 -3.42
N THR A 580 -48.28 -14.93 -4.19
CA THR A 580 -49.53 -15.55 -3.75
C THR A 580 -49.34 -17.04 -3.55
#